data_AF-A0A1M6HW04-F1
#
_entry.id   AF-A0A1M6HW04-F1
#
_cell.length_a   1.000
_cell.length_b   1.000
_cell.length_c   1.000
_cell.angle_alpha   90.00
_cell.angle_beta   90.00
_cell.angle_gamma   90.00
#
_symmetry.space_group_name_H-M   'P 1'
#
loop_
_entity.id
_entity.type
_entity.pdbx_description
1 polymer ?
#
loop_
_entity_poly.entity_id
_entity_poly.type
_entity_poly.pdbx_seq_one_letter_code
_entity_poly.pdbx_strand_id
1 'polypeptide(L)'
;MTAITQERPGWGPEAAHKSFAGDTHSLRDNGAVRLAPAVVDSVSQFAVRMFEDAIADALPCIWDKRAEDLENARPKPGDFHGQATREDLAERYARLTEQAAACREHAELLRRYPNAIGEDLAALVVAIIGGDPR
;
A
#
# COMPACT_ATOMS: atom_id res chain seq x y z
N MET A 1 -56.13 18.24 -26.47
CA MET A 1 -55.11 17.61 -25.60
C MET A 1 -54.64 16.36 -26.31
N THR A 2 -53.46 16.44 -26.94
CA THR A 2 -52.88 15.33 -27.69
C THR A 2 -51.39 15.30 -27.35
N ALA A 3 -50.94 14.20 -26.74
CA ALA A 3 -49.59 14.01 -26.28
C ALA A 3 -48.64 13.86 -27.48
N ILE A 4 -47.55 14.64 -27.50
CA ILE A 4 -46.45 14.49 -28.44
C ILE A 4 -45.39 13.63 -27.75
N THR A 5 -45.29 12.38 -28.19
CA THR A 5 -44.18 11.48 -27.89
C THR A 5 -42.92 12.03 -28.57
N GLN A 6 -41.95 12.51 -27.80
CA GLN A 6 -40.65 12.95 -28.31
C GLN A 6 -39.75 11.72 -28.47
N GLU A 7 -39.56 11.28 -29.71
CA GLU A 7 -38.58 10.25 -30.07
C GLU A 7 -37.15 10.80 -29.89
N ARG A 8 -36.29 9.99 -29.26
CA ARG A 8 -34.86 10.25 -29.11
C ARG A 8 -34.17 10.07 -30.46
N PRO A 9 -33.36 11.03 -30.95
CA PRO A 9 -32.64 10.86 -32.21
C PRO A 9 -31.57 9.78 -32.05
N GLY A 10 -31.64 8.80 -32.95
CA GLY A 10 -30.86 7.58 -32.94
C GLY A 10 -29.34 7.81 -33.03
N TRP A 11 -28.63 7.05 -32.23
CA TRP A 11 -27.20 6.84 -32.36
C TRP A 11 -26.98 5.78 -33.44
N GLY A 12 -26.82 6.21 -34.69
CA GLY A 12 -26.39 5.36 -35.78
C GLY A 12 -24.88 5.05 -35.69
N PRO A 13 -24.42 3.88 -36.18
CA PRO A 13 -23.02 3.46 -36.07
C PRO A 13 -22.02 4.25 -36.93
N GLU A 14 -22.47 5.25 -37.70
CA GLU A 14 -21.60 6.06 -38.57
C GLU A 14 -20.99 7.31 -37.91
N ALA A 15 -21.26 7.56 -36.63
CA ALA A 15 -20.77 8.74 -35.92
C ALA A 15 -19.34 8.61 -35.33
N ALA A 16 -18.54 7.60 -35.74
CA ALA A 16 -17.27 7.26 -35.09
C ALA A 16 -15.99 7.59 -35.89
N HIS A 17 -16.05 8.43 -36.93
CA HIS A 17 -14.85 8.86 -37.67
C HIS A 17 -14.84 10.36 -37.97
N LYS A 18 -14.97 11.20 -36.95
CA LYS A 18 -14.41 12.55 -37.02
C LYS A 18 -12.99 12.48 -36.48
N SER A 19 -12.06 12.35 -37.41
CA SER A 19 -10.62 12.53 -37.17
C SER A 19 -10.42 13.81 -36.37
N PHE A 20 -10.08 13.67 -35.10
CA PHE A 20 -9.49 14.74 -34.30
C PHE A 20 -8.05 14.88 -34.80
N ALA A 21 -7.90 15.41 -36.03
CA ALA A 21 -6.67 16.05 -36.45
C ALA A 21 -6.60 17.41 -35.76
N GLY A 22 -6.56 17.37 -34.43
CA GLY A 22 -6.11 18.50 -33.64
C GLY A 22 -4.63 18.63 -33.91
N ASP A 23 -4.23 19.78 -34.43
CA ASP A 23 -2.84 20.16 -34.64
C ASP A 23 -2.02 19.71 -33.44
N THR A 24 -1.26 18.63 -33.62
CA THR A 24 -0.13 18.33 -32.76
C THR A 24 0.85 19.44 -33.06
N HIS A 25 0.69 20.57 -32.36
CA HIS A 25 1.77 21.51 -32.15
C HIS A 25 2.90 20.63 -31.65
N SER A 26 3.86 20.35 -32.54
CA SER A 26 4.95 19.44 -32.28
C SER A 26 5.58 19.92 -30.98
N LEU A 27 5.39 19.15 -29.90
CA LEU A 27 6.22 19.31 -28.72
C LEU A 27 7.62 19.28 -29.30
N ARG A 28 8.33 20.41 -29.20
CA ARG A 28 9.74 20.49 -29.58
C ARG A 28 10.38 19.22 -29.04
N ASP A 29 10.92 18.41 -29.95
CA ASP A 29 11.87 17.37 -29.60
C ASP A 29 13.07 18.09 -28.99
N ASN A 30 12.98 18.33 -27.68
CA ASN A 30 14.07 18.86 -26.89
C ASN A 30 15.05 17.69 -26.82
N GLY A 31 15.88 17.58 -27.87
CA GLY A 31 16.73 16.42 -28.13
C GLY A 31 17.41 15.93 -26.86
N ALA A 32 17.46 14.61 -26.70
CA ALA A 32 17.89 13.93 -25.49
C ALA A 32 19.03 14.67 -24.76
N VAL A 33 18.69 15.34 -23.66
CA VAL A 33 19.67 16.04 -22.83
C VAL A 33 20.63 15.00 -22.28
N ARG A 34 21.85 14.95 -22.83
CA ARG A 34 22.93 14.10 -22.34
C ARG A 34 23.49 14.73 -21.06
N LEU A 35 23.05 14.21 -19.92
CA LEU A 35 23.62 14.56 -18.63
C LEU A 35 25.04 14.00 -18.53
N ALA A 36 25.93 14.73 -17.87
CA ALA A 36 27.25 14.20 -17.52
C ALA A 36 27.07 12.98 -16.59
N PRO A 37 27.93 11.94 -16.67
CA PRO A 37 27.81 10.74 -15.84
C PRO A 37 27.65 11.03 -14.34
N ALA A 38 28.42 11.98 -13.80
CA ALA A 38 28.32 12.39 -12.40
C ALA A 38 26.93 12.94 -12.01
N VAL A 39 26.23 13.59 -12.95
CA VAL A 39 24.86 14.08 -12.73
C VAL A 39 23.87 12.91 -12.75
N VAL A 40 24.07 11.94 -13.64
CA VAL A 40 23.26 10.70 -13.66
C VAL A 40 23.41 9.97 -12.34
N ASP A 41 24.65 9.78 -11.86
CA ASP A 41 24.93 9.10 -10.59
C ASP A 41 24.29 9.83 -9.41
N SER A 42 24.37 11.16 -9.39
CA SER A 42 23.77 11.99 -8.33
C SER A 42 22.25 11.87 -8.31
N VAL A 43 21.60 11.90 -9.48
CA VAL A 43 20.14 11.72 -9.60
C VAL A 43 19.75 10.30 -9.18
N SER A 44 20.52 9.29 -9.55
CA SER A 44 20.28 7.91 -9.13
C SER A 44 20.38 7.74 -7.60
N GLN A 45 21.42 8.28 -6.97
CA GLN A 45 21.56 8.25 -5.50
C GLN A 45 20.43 8.99 -4.80
N PHE A 46 20.05 10.15 -5.32
CA PHE A 46 18.92 10.90 -4.80
C PHE A 46 17.60 10.13 -4.93
N ALA A 47 17.35 9.48 -6.07
CA ALA A 47 16.15 8.68 -6.28
C ALA A 47 16.09 7.50 -5.31
N VAL A 48 17.20 6.78 -5.11
CA VAL A 48 17.29 5.70 -4.12
C VAL A 48 16.94 6.22 -2.73
N ARG A 49 17.54 7.34 -2.31
CA ARG A 49 17.29 7.90 -0.99
C ARG A 49 15.84 8.35 -0.80
N MET A 50 15.24 8.96 -1.81
CA MET A 50 13.81 9.31 -1.78
C MET A 50 12.92 8.08 -1.59
N PHE A 51 13.24 6.96 -2.25
CA PHE A 51 12.45 5.73 -2.07
C PHE A 51 12.66 5.11 -0.68
N GLU A 52 13.88 5.12 -0.16
CA GLU A 52 14.16 4.68 1.21
C GLU A 52 13.35 5.48 2.22
N ASP A 53 13.36 6.81 2.12
CA ASP A 53 12.60 7.70 3.01
C ASP A 53 11.08 7.47 2.86
N ALA A 54 10.58 7.30 1.63
CA ALA A 54 9.16 7.01 1.40
C ALA A 54 8.73 5.66 1.98
N ILE A 55 9.59 4.64 1.90
CA ILE A 55 9.35 3.32 2.50
C ILE A 55 9.40 3.43 4.03
N ALA A 56 10.36 4.17 4.57
CA ALA A 56 10.46 4.44 6.01
C ALA A 56 9.19 5.03 6.58
N ASP A 57 8.66 6.04 5.91
CA ASP A 57 7.45 6.74 6.31
C ASP A 57 6.20 5.85 6.21
N ALA A 58 6.16 4.95 5.22
CA ALA A 58 5.02 4.08 4.98
C ALA A 58 4.98 2.86 5.90
N LEU A 59 6.14 2.34 6.32
CA LEU A 59 6.24 1.09 7.09
C LEU A 59 5.40 1.09 8.39
N PRO A 60 5.41 2.12 9.25
CA PRO A 60 4.56 2.16 10.44
C PRO A 60 3.08 1.91 10.13
N CYS A 61 2.56 2.56 9.09
CA CYS A 61 1.16 2.44 8.67
C CYS A 61 0.81 1.02 8.23
N ILE A 62 1.75 0.31 7.59
CA ILE A 62 1.58 -1.09 7.20
C ILE A 62 1.43 -1.97 8.44
N TRP A 63 2.26 -1.73 9.47
CA TRP A 63 2.20 -2.48 10.72
C TRP A 63 0.95 -2.17 11.55
N ASP A 64 0.48 -0.93 11.57
CA ASP A 64 -0.82 -0.58 12.15
C ASP A 64 -1.95 -1.33 11.45
N LYS A 65 -1.96 -1.33 10.11
CA LYS A 65 -3.00 -2.02 9.33
C LYS A 65 -3.03 -3.51 9.64
N ARG A 66 -1.86 -4.14 9.77
CA ARG A 66 -1.74 -5.56 10.17
C ARG A 66 -2.28 -5.80 11.57
N ALA A 67 -1.97 -4.92 12.53
CA ALA A 67 -2.51 -5.02 13.89
C ALA A 67 -4.05 -4.94 13.88
N GLU A 68 -4.61 -4.00 13.11
CA GLU A 68 -6.06 -3.88 12.93
C GLU A 68 -6.68 -5.12 12.29
N ASP A 69 -6.03 -5.72 11.29
CA ASP A 69 -6.53 -6.94 10.64
C ASP A 69 -6.55 -8.12 11.64
N LEU A 70 -5.51 -8.24 12.47
CA LEU A 70 -5.45 -9.24 13.55
C LEU A 70 -6.50 -9.00 14.62
N GLU A 71 -6.71 -7.74 15.03
CA GLU A 71 -7.78 -7.31 15.94
C GLU A 71 -9.17 -7.66 15.39
N ASN A 72 -9.37 -7.41 14.10
CA ASN A 72 -10.63 -7.69 13.41
C ASN A 72 -10.89 -9.19 13.23
N ALA A 73 -9.83 -10.00 13.12
CA ALA A 73 -9.90 -11.46 13.00
C ALA A 73 -10.13 -12.19 14.33
N ARG A 74 -10.13 -11.48 15.47
CA ARG A 74 -10.42 -12.07 16.79
C ARG A 74 -11.84 -12.65 16.81
N PRO A 75 -12.06 -13.83 17.42
CA PRO A 75 -13.39 -14.39 17.57
C PRO A 75 -14.35 -13.40 18.27
N LYS A 76 -15.51 -13.11 17.66
CA LYS A 76 -16.51 -12.21 18.23
C LYS A 76 -17.74 -12.98 18.73
N PRO A 77 -18.51 -12.43 19.69
CA PRO A 77 -19.79 -12.99 20.08
C PRO A 77 -20.75 -13.03 18.88
N GLY A 78 -21.28 -14.20 18.56
CA GLY A 78 -22.22 -14.39 17.44
C GLY A 78 -21.58 -14.84 16.12
N ASP A 79 -20.25 -14.91 16.03
CA ASP A 79 -19.57 -15.49 14.87
C ASP A 79 -19.79 -17.01 14.80
N PHE A 80 -19.86 -17.56 13.59
CA PHE A 80 -19.95 -18.99 13.35
C PHE A 80 -18.54 -19.63 13.42
N HIS A 81 -18.31 -20.46 14.43
CA HIS A 81 -16.99 -21.07 14.70
C HIS A 81 -16.92 -22.58 14.43
N GLY A 82 -17.98 -23.17 13.87
CA GLY A 82 -18.02 -24.61 13.57
C GLY A 82 -17.90 -25.49 14.81
N GLN A 83 -16.89 -26.38 14.81
CA GLN A 83 -16.62 -27.35 15.89
C GLN A 83 -15.60 -26.83 16.93
N ALA A 84 -15.17 -25.57 16.84
CA ALA A 84 -14.20 -25.02 17.79
C ALA A 84 -14.80 -24.96 19.21
N THR A 85 -14.04 -25.42 20.19
CA THR A 85 -14.43 -25.33 21.60
C THR A 85 -14.25 -23.91 22.14
N ARG A 86 -14.75 -23.64 23.35
CA ARG A 86 -14.54 -22.32 23.98
C ARG A 86 -13.07 -22.08 24.30
N GLU A 87 -12.37 -23.14 24.68
CA GLU A 87 -10.95 -23.14 24.97
C GLU A 87 -10.14 -22.81 23.70
N ASP A 88 -10.47 -23.41 22.55
CA ASP A 88 -9.81 -23.10 21.26
C ASP A 88 -10.01 -21.64 20.86
N LEU A 89 -11.21 -21.10 21.09
CA LEU A 89 -11.54 -19.70 20.80
C LEU A 89 -10.79 -18.74 21.74
N ALA A 90 -10.66 -19.10 23.02
CA ALA A 90 -9.89 -18.32 23.98
C ALA A 90 -8.39 -18.31 23.63
N GLU A 91 -7.83 -19.45 23.25
CA GLU A 91 -6.43 -19.54 22.80
C GLU A 91 -6.20 -18.70 21.53
N ARG A 92 -7.09 -18.84 20.54
CA ARG A 92 -7.01 -18.03 19.32
C ARG A 92 -7.13 -16.54 19.60
N TYR A 93 -8.03 -16.15 20.50
CA TYR A 93 -8.18 -14.76 20.93
C TYR A 93 -6.89 -14.25 21.57
N ALA A 94 -6.30 -15.01 22.49
CA ALA A 94 -5.05 -14.65 23.16
C ALA A 94 -3.90 -14.47 22.15
N ARG A 95 -3.73 -15.43 21.25
CA ARG A 95 -2.69 -15.41 20.21
C ARG A 95 -2.82 -14.18 19.28
N LEU A 96 -4.02 -13.91 18.78
CA LEU A 96 -4.27 -12.75 17.93
C LEU A 96 -4.11 -11.43 18.68
N THR A 97 -4.36 -11.43 20.00
CA THR A 97 -4.13 -10.26 20.84
C THR A 97 -2.65 -9.96 21.01
N GLU A 98 -1.85 -10.99 21.31
CA GLU A 98 -0.39 -10.89 21.41
C GLU A 98 0.25 -10.43 20.09
N GLN A 99 -0.12 -11.06 18.98
CA GLN A 99 0.41 -10.70 17.65
C GLN A 99 0.04 -9.28 17.24
N ALA A 100 -1.18 -8.82 17.53
CA ALA A 100 -1.59 -7.45 17.27
C ALA A 100 -0.78 -6.47 18.11
N ALA A 101 -0.55 -6.76 19.40
CA ALA A 101 0.27 -5.94 20.29
C ALA A 101 1.72 -5.83 19.78
N ALA A 102 2.33 -6.93 19.36
CA ALA A 102 3.66 -6.94 18.77
C ALA A 102 3.73 -6.09 17.49
N CYS A 103 2.68 -6.12 16.65
CA CYS A 103 2.60 -5.27 15.46
C CYS A 103 2.50 -3.78 15.81
N ARG A 104 1.75 -3.42 16.87
CA ARG A 104 1.66 -2.04 17.36
C ARG A 104 3.00 -1.54 17.91
N GLU A 105 3.66 -2.35 18.73
CA GLU A 105 4.99 -2.04 19.27
C GLU A 105 6.00 -1.83 18.13
N HIS A 106 5.95 -2.69 17.11
CA HIS A 106 6.82 -2.55 15.95
C HIS A 106 6.55 -1.25 15.16
N ALA A 107 5.29 -0.88 14.96
CA ALA A 107 4.93 0.41 14.34
C ALA A 107 5.46 1.59 15.17
N GLU A 108 5.35 1.54 16.49
CA GLU A 108 5.88 2.58 17.39
C GLU A 108 7.40 2.70 17.32
N LEU A 109 8.11 1.58 17.25
CA LEU A 109 9.56 1.57 17.10
C LEU A 109 9.99 2.22 15.79
N LEU A 110 9.33 1.90 14.68
CA LEU A 110 9.61 2.51 13.39
C LEU A 110 9.35 4.02 13.39
N ARG A 111 8.26 4.47 14.03
CA ARG A 111 8.02 5.93 14.19
C ARG A 111 9.07 6.61 15.06
N ARG A 112 9.56 5.91 16.09
CA ARG A 112 10.59 6.44 16.99
C ARG A 112 11.97 6.48 16.34
N TYR A 113 12.25 5.53 15.45
CA TYR A 113 13.54 5.37 14.80
C TYR A 113 13.38 5.27 13.26
N PRO A 114 12.95 6.36 12.59
CA PRO A 114 12.63 6.34 11.16
C PRO A 114 13.84 6.04 10.26
N ASN A 115 15.06 6.27 10.75
CA ASN A 115 16.30 6.02 10.01
C ASN A 115 16.97 4.69 10.36
N ALA A 116 16.36 3.84 11.18
CA ALA A 116 16.93 2.54 11.56
C ALA A 116 16.83 1.48 10.43
N ILE A 117 16.58 1.89 9.19
CA ILE A 117 16.45 1.00 8.04
C ILE A 117 17.84 0.51 7.62
N GLY A 118 18.33 -0.47 8.36
CA GLY A 118 19.59 -1.20 8.17
C GLY A 118 19.54 -2.54 8.90
N GLU A 119 20.65 -3.29 8.92
CA GLU A 119 20.79 -4.59 9.59
C GLU A 119 20.23 -4.63 11.02
N ASP A 120 20.22 -3.48 11.71
CA ASP A 120 19.66 -3.31 13.05
C ASP A 120 18.14 -3.53 13.16
N LEU A 121 17.35 -3.20 12.13
CA LEU A 121 15.91 -3.44 12.16
C LEU A 121 15.59 -4.93 12.04
N ALA A 122 16.32 -5.67 11.21
CA ALA A 122 16.14 -7.12 11.10
C ALA A 122 16.50 -7.81 12.41
N ALA A 123 17.61 -7.45 13.04
CA ALA A 123 18.00 -7.95 14.36
C ALA A 123 16.98 -7.59 15.46
N LEU A 124 16.43 -6.37 15.42
CA LEU A 124 15.40 -5.92 16.37
C LEU A 124 14.06 -6.64 16.15
N VAL A 125 13.64 -6.84 14.90
CA VAL A 125 12.42 -7.61 14.53
C VAL A 125 12.53 -9.05 15.02
N VAL A 126 13.67 -9.69 14.80
CA VAL A 126 13.97 -11.06 15.25
C VAL A 126 13.89 -11.15 16.78
N ALA A 127 14.46 -10.17 17.49
CA ALA A 127 14.40 -10.09 18.95
C ALA A 127 12.97 -9.89 19.50
N ILE A 128 12.13 -9.13 18.82
CA ILE A 128 10.74 -8.84 19.25
C ILE A 128 9.78 -9.98 18.90
N ILE A 129 9.96 -10.63 17.75
CA ILE A 129 9.14 -11.78 17.33
C ILE A 129 9.56 -13.08 18.06
N GLY A 130 10.69 -13.08 18.78
CA GLY A 130 11.21 -14.26 19.46
C GLY A 130 11.70 -15.35 18.48
N GLY A 131 12.06 -14.96 17.25
CA GLY A 131 12.64 -15.87 16.26
C GLY A 131 14.13 -16.08 16.56
N ASP A 132 14.56 -17.33 16.72
CA ASP A 132 15.98 -17.68 16.79
C ASP A 132 16.62 -17.48 15.40
N PRO A 133 17.66 -16.63 15.23
CA PRO A 133 18.35 -16.48 13.95
C PRO A 133 19.23 -17.71 13.71
N ARG A 134 18.72 -18.67 12.93
CA ARG A 134 19.49 -19.81 12.42
C ARG A 134 19.64 -19.74 10.91
#